data_AF-A0A8J4VRM9-F1
#
_entry.id   AF-A0A8J4VRM9-F1
#
_cell.length_a   1.000
_cell.length_b   1.000
_cell.length_c   1.000
_cell.angle_alpha   90.00
_cell.angle_beta   90.00
_cell.angle_gamma   90.00
#
_symmetry.space_group_name_H-M   'P 1'
#
loop_
_entity.id
_entity.type
_entity.pdbx_description
1 polymer ?
#
loop_
_entity_poly.entity_id
_entity_poly.type
_entity_poly.pdbx_seq_one_letter_code
_entity_poly.pdbx_strand_id
1 'polypeptide(L)'
;MRADPRAEPRYAERIPYVVIHGEPGARLIDMVVDPLELWAMDSPFRLNDLYHINKQIIPALQRVFGLVGADLNRWFIEMPRPVREAFAKHPLSAPNAQRTRIDYYYLSKHCILCGELVQASAHICNQCLRKGASATAAVIGRTSKLEKEMQHLAAICRHCGGGD
;
A
#
# COMPACT_ATOMS: atom_id res chain seq x y z
N MET A 1 5.64 25.25 4.98
CA MET A 1 4.55 26.23 5.24
C MET A 1 3.92 26.14 6.64
N ARG A 2 3.20 25.06 7.02
CA ARG A 2 2.62 24.96 8.38
C ARG A 2 3.66 24.76 9.49
N ALA A 3 4.66 23.91 9.26
CA ALA A 3 5.75 23.67 10.20
C ALA A 3 6.85 24.74 10.15
N ASP A 4 7.17 25.21 8.93
CA ASP A 4 8.04 26.36 8.70
C ASP A 4 7.37 27.35 7.72
N PRO A 5 6.94 28.54 8.19
CA PRO A 5 6.38 29.59 7.33
C PRO A 5 7.35 30.14 6.29
N ARG A 6 8.67 30.00 6.50
CA ARG A 6 9.69 30.48 5.55
C ARG A 6 9.96 29.50 4.42
N ALA A 7 9.47 28.27 4.53
CA ALA A 7 9.52 27.24 3.50
C ALA A 7 8.29 27.35 2.55
N GLU A 8 7.97 28.57 2.10
CA GLU A 8 6.99 28.77 1.03
C GLU A 8 7.66 28.46 -0.33
N PRO A 9 6.99 27.70 -1.22
CA PRO A 9 7.52 27.41 -2.54
C PRO A 9 7.80 28.69 -3.33
N ARG A 10 8.97 28.76 -3.97
CA ARG A 10 9.36 29.90 -4.80
C ARG A 10 8.69 29.85 -6.17
N TYR A 11 8.71 30.99 -6.86
CA TYR A 11 8.26 31.05 -8.25
C TYR A 11 8.98 29.99 -9.11
N ALA A 12 8.21 29.24 -9.89
CA ALA A 12 8.64 28.12 -10.73
C ALA A 12 9.24 26.90 -9.99
N GLU A 13 9.16 26.85 -8.67
CA GLU A 13 9.52 25.67 -7.91
C GLU A 13 8.52 24.54 -8.16
N ARG A 14 9.03 23.31 -8.36
CA ARG A 14 8.21 22.13 -8.53
C ARG A 14 7.89 21.54 -7.16
N ILE A 15 6.61 21.41 -6.86
CA ILE A 15 6.14 20.86 -5.59
C ILE A 15 5.73 19.40 -5.81
N PRO A 16 6.35 18.43 -5.13
CA PRO A 16 5.94 17.04 -5.19
C PRO A 16 4.63 16.85 -4.41
N TYR A 17 3.73 16.01 -4.93
CA TYR A 17 2.47 15.71 -4.28
C TYR A 17 1.95 14.33 -4.66
N VAL A 18 1.09 13.78 -3.82
CA VAL A 18 0.35 12.53 -4.08
C VAL A 18 -1.14 12.72 -3.83
N VAL A 19 -1.97 11.92 -4.51
CA VAL A 19 -3.42 11.96 -4.35
C VAL A 19 -3.86 10.81 -3.45
N ILE A 20 -4.56 11.14 -2.39
CA ILE A 20 -5.03 10.20 -1.37
C ILE A 20 -6.54 9.97 -1.47
N HIS A 21 -7.03 8.93 -0.79
CA HIS A 21 -8.46 8.71 -0.65
C HIS A 21 -9.07 9.83 0.22
N GLY A 22 -10.07 10.53 -0.32
CA GLY A 22 -10.84 11.54 0.38
C GLY A 22 -12.25 11.09 0.74
N GLU A 23 -13.00 11.97 1.39
CA GLU A 23 -14.41 11.75 1.69
C GLU A 23 -15.27 11.78 0.41
N PRO A 24 -16.44 11.11 0.40
CA PRO A 24 -17.35 11.18 -0.74
C PRO A 24 -17.70 12.64 -1.08
N GLY A 25 -17.45 13.04 -2.33
CA GLY A 25 -17.68 14.42 -2.79
C GLY A 25 -16.54 15.41 -2.51
N ALA A 26 -15.45 14.99 -1.88
CA ALA A 26 -14.26 15.82 -1.71
C ALA A 26 -13.68 16.24 -3.07
N ARG A 27 -13.20 17.48 -3.16
CA ARG A 27 -12.55 17.99 -4.38
C ARG A 27 -11.17 17.36 -4.50
N LEU A 28 -10.68 17.23 -5.73
CA LEU A 28 -9.34 16.68 -5.97
C LEU A 28 -8.26 17.44 -5.21
N ILE A 29 -8.33 18.77 -5.17
CA ILE A 29 -7.35 19.60 -4.46
C ILE A 29 -7.32 19.34 -2.95
N ASP A 30 -8.45 18.93 -2.35
CA ASP A 30 -8.52 18.60 -0.92
C ASP A 30 -7.95 17.20 -0.62
N MET A 31 -7.69 16.41 -1.66
CA MET A 31 -7.11 15.05 -1.59
C MET A 31 -5.62 15.04 -1.96
N VAL A 32 -4.98 16.20 -2.08
CA VAL A 32 -3.56 16.32 -2.41
C VAL A 32 -2.76 16.56 -1.14
N VAL A 33 -1.75 15.72 -0.89
CA VAL A 33 -0.88 15.83 0.28
C VAL A 33 0.59 15.74 -0.12
N ASP A 34 1.47 16.20 0.79
CA ASP A 34 2.91 15.99 0.67
C ASP A 34 3.22 14.48 0.75
N PRO A 35 4.08 13.93 -0.11
CA PRO A 35 4.43 12.52 -0.06
C PRO A 35 4.93 12.08 1.33
N LEU A 36 5.72 12.90 2.03
CA LEU A 36 6.26 12.57 3.35
C LEU A 36 5.16 12.45 4.41
N GLU A 37 4.05 13.17 4.28
CA GLU A 37 2.88 12.99 5.16
C GLU A 37 2.23 11.63 4.97
N LEU A 38 2.26 11.07 3.75
CA LEU A 38 1.78 9.70 3.49
C LEU A 38 2.73 8.64 4.08
N TRP A 39 4.04 8.90 4.11
CA TRP A 39 5.07 7.97 4.61
C TRP A 39 5.29 8.02 6.12
N ALA A 40 4.70 8.98 6.84
CA ALA A 40 4.81 9.07 8.29
C ALA A 40 4.29 7.80 8.98
N MET A 41 4.95 7.34 10.05
CA MET A 41 4.64 6.05 10.71
C MET A 41 3.17 5.91 11.13
N ASP A 42 2.55 7.01 11.56
CA ASP A 42 1.16 7.08 11.99
C ASP A 42 0.26 7.83 11.01
N SER A 43 0.64 7.88 9.72
CA SER A 43 -0.13 8.58 8.70
C SER A 43 -1.55 8.02 8.61
N PRO A 44 -2.59 8.87 8.76
CA PRO A 44 -3.95 8.43 8.50
C PRO A 44 -4.20 8.27 7.00
N PHE A 45 -3.31 8.72 6.12
CA PHE A 45 -3.57 8.79 4.69
C PHE A 45 -3.38 7.45 3.98
N ARG A 46 -4.07 7.29 2.84
CA ARG A 46 -3.91 6.14 1.95
C ARG A 46 -3.86 6.64 0.54
N LEU A 47 -2.90 6.15 -0.23
CA LEU A 47 -2.78 6.45 -1.64
C LEU A 47 -4.08 6.07 -2.38
N ASN A 48 -4.56 6.97 -3.25
CA ASN A 48 -5.68 6.70 -4.12
C ASN A 48 -5.21 5.94 -5.36
N ASP A 49 -4.99 4.65 -5.18
CA ASP A 49 -4.66 3.68 -6.22
C ASP A 49 -5.60 3.79 -7.43
N LEU A 50 -6.92 3.84 -7.20
CA LEU A 50 -7.90 3.97 -8.27
C LEU A 50 -7.76 5.28 -9.05
N TYR A 51 -7.45 6.38 -8.40
CA TYR A 51 -7.16 7.64 -9.07
C TYR A 51 -5.94 7.51 -9.99
N HIS A 52 -4.82 6.99 -9.48
CA HIS A 52 -3.61 6.84 -10.28
C HIS A 52 -3.79 5.87 -11.44
N ILE A 53 -4.46 4.74 -11.21
CA ILE A 53 -4.76 3.77 -12.26
C ILE A 53 -5.62 4.40 -13.35
N ASN A 54 -6.77 5.01 -12.99
CA ASN A 54 -7.72 5.53 -13.97
C ASN A 54 -7.26 6.83 -14.65
N LYS A 55 -6.56 7.71 -13.93
CA LYS A 55 -6.21 9.06 -14.42
C LYS A 55 -4.80 9.16 -15.00
N GLN A 56 -3.90 8.24 -14.68
CA GLN A 56 -2.51 8.31 -15.12
C GLN A 56 -2.11 7.05 -15.91
N ILE A 57 -2.26 5.87 -15.31
CA ILE A 57 -1.74 4.62 -15.89
C ILE A 57 -2.54 4.21 -17.14
N ILE A 58 -3.87 4.07 -17.01
CA ILE A 58 -4.72 3.66 -18.13
C ILE A 58 -4.60 4.62 -19.31
N PRO A 59 -4.72 5.96 -19.15
CA PRO A 59 -4.56 6.88 -20.28
C PRO A 59 -3.20 6.76 -20.97
N ALA A 60 -2.12 6.58 -20.20
CA ALA A 60 -0.78 6.44 -20.78
C ALA A 60 -0.65 5.16 -21.61
N LEU A 61 -1.11 4.02 -21.08
CA LEU A 61 -1.05 2.72 -21.74
C LEU A 61 -2.04 2.63 -22.92
N GLN A 62 -3.20 3.26 -22.82
CA GLN A 62 -4.24 3.24 -23.87
C GLN A 62 -3.73 3.84 -25.18
N ARG A 63 -2.78 4.80 -25.13
CA ARG A 63 -2.14 5.35 -26.34
C ARG A 63 -1.38 4.31 -27.14
N VAL A 64 -0.85 3.27 -26.49
CA VAL A 64 -0.10 2.19 -27.14
C VAL A 64 -1.04 1.04 -27.47
N PHE A 65 -1.80 0.55 -26.49
CA PHE A 65 -2.67 -0.61 -26.65
C PHE A 65 -3.91 -0.34 -27.51
N GLY A 66 -4.32 0.92 -27.63
CA GLY A 66 -5.37 1.32 -28.57
C GLY A 66 -5.00 1.05 -30.03
N LEU A 67 -3.71 1.03 -30.38
CA LEU A 67 -3.25 0.72 -31.74
C LEU A 67 -3.54 -0.72 -32.16
N VAL A 68 -3.63 -1.63 -31.19
CA VAL A 68 -3.97 -3.04 -31.41
C VAL A 68 -5.44 -3.34 -31.08
N GLY A 69 -6.27 -2.30 -30.91
CA GLY A 69 -7.70 -2.43 -30.63
C GLY A 69 -8.04 -2.86 -29.20
N ALA A 70 -7.09 -2.84 -28.27
CA ALA A 70 -7.35 -3.18 -26.86
C ALA A 70 -7.92 -1.98 -26.09
N ASP A 71 -9.00 -2.22 -25.34
CA ASP A 71 -9.62 -1.25 -24.43
C ASP A 71 -9.24 -1.56 -22.98
N LEU A 72 -8.33 -0.75 -22.44
CA LEU A 72 -7.81 -0.92 -21.08
C LEU A 72 -8.79 -0.45 -20.00
N ASN A 73 -9.69 0.49 -20.31
CA ASN A 73 -10.73 0.90 -19.35
C ASN A 73 -11.70 -0.26 -19.14
N ARG A 74 -12.17 -0.86 -20.24
CA ARG A 74 -13.04 -2.02 -20.19
C ARG A 74 -12.37 -3.19 -19.47
N TRP A 75 -11.14 -3.51 -19.85
CA TRP A 75 -10.35 -4.56 -19.21
C TRP A 75 -10.20 -4.34 -17.70
N PHE A 76 -9.92 -3.10 -17.25
CA PHE A 76 -9.77 -2.80 -15.82
C PHE A 76 -11.08 -2.90 -15.04
N ILE A 77 -12.22 -2.61 -15.67
CA ILE A 77 -13.55 -2.78 -15.05
C ILE A 77 -13.90 -4.26 -14.91
N GLU A 78 -13.60 -5.05 -15.95
CA GLU A 78 -13.89 -6.49 -16.02
C GLU A 78 -12.92 -7.34 -15.18
N MET A 79 -11.75 -6.81 -14.85
CA MET A 79 -10.75 -7.52 -14.05
C MET A 79 -11.33 -7.91 -12.68
N PRO A 80 -11.18 -9.20 -12.27
CA PRO A 80 -11.52 -9.61 -10.91
C PRO A 80 -10.72 -8.77 -9.92
N ARG A 81 -11.41 -7.95 -9.13
CA ARG A 81 -10.75 -7.20 -8.06
C ARG A 81 -10.40 -8.18 -6.95
N PRO A 82 -9.10 -8.40 -6.63
CA PRO A 82 -8.74 -9.23 -5.50
C PRO A 82 -9.47 -8.70 -4.27
N VAL A 83 -10.23 -9.55 -3.59
CA VAL A 83 -11.17 -9.13 -2.52
C VAL A 83 -10.45 -8.38 -1.40
N ARG A 84 -9.13 -8.56 -1.23
CA ARG A 84 -8.17 -7.62 -0.64
C ARG A 84 -6.78 -8.25 -0.60
N GLU A 85 -5.77 -7.52 -1.02
CA GLU A 85 -4.41 -7.73 -0.54
C GLU A 85 -4.23 -6.88 0.72
N ALA A 86 -4.47 -7.46 1.89
CA ALA A 86 -4.11 -6.79 3.13
C ALA A 86 -3.54 -7.80 4.13
N PHE A 87 -2.43 -8.43 3.73
CA PHE A 87 -1.46 -8.96 4.70
C PHE A 87 -0.89 -7.84 5.61
N ALA A 88 -1.14 -6.57 5.27
CA ALA A 88 -0.66 -5.39 5.98
C ALA A 88 -1.54 -4.92 7.17
N LYS A 89 -2.67 -5.60 7.48
CA LYS A 89 -3.55 -5.19 8.59
C LYS A 89 -3.59 -6.22 9.72
N HIS A 90 -2.42 -6.56 10.24
CA HIS A 90 -2.32 -6.78 11.67
C HIS A 90 -1.63 -5.55 12.23
N PRO A 91 -2.38 -4.54 12.71
CA PRO A 91 -1.76 -3.59 13.61
C PRO A 91 -1.28 -4.42 14.79
N LEU A 92 0.05 -4.58 14.91
CA LEU A 92 0.66 -4.63 16.24
C LEU A 92 0.04 -3.42 16.95
N SER A 93 -0.71 -3.69 18.00
CA SER A 93 -1.57 -2.74 18.71
C SER A 93 -0.79 -1.51 19.17
N ALA A 94 -0.50 -0.58 18.27
CA ALA A 94 -0.03 0.74 18.61
C ALA A 94 -1.26 1.55 19.03
N PRO A 95 -1.32 2.09 20.25
CA PRO A 95 -2.39 2.97 20.67
C PRO A 95 -2.26 4.30 19.90
N ASN A 96 -2.86 4.38 18.73
CA ASN A 96 -2.99 5.64 18.01
C ASN A 96 -4.22 6.40 18.56
N ALA A 97 -4.00 7.60 19.09
CA ALA A 97 -5.03 8.42 19.72
C ALA A 97 -6.09 8.96 18.74
N GLN A 98 -5.84 8.85 17.42
CA GLN A 98 -6.73 9.32 16.35
C GLN A 98 -7.39 8.16 15.60
N ARG A 99 -8.22 7.36 16.29
CA ARG A 99 -9.03 6.29 15.68
C ARG A 99 -10.21 6.86 14.88
N THR A 100 -9.95 7.53 13.76
CA THR A 100 -10.98 8.15 12.92
C THR A 100 -11.62 7.18 11.92
N ARG A 101 -11.02 6.01 11.70
CA ARG A 101 -11.48 5.05 10.69
C ARG A 101 -11.98 3.74 11.30
N ILE A 102 -13.04 3.21 10.69
CA ILE A 102 -13.69 1.96 11.09
C ILE A 102 -12.70 0.79 11.11
N ASP A 103 -11.71 0.77 10.22
CA ASP A 103 -10.77 -0.33 10.08
C ASP A 103 -9.79 -0.50 11.25
N TYR A 104 -9.63 0.50 12.13
CA TYR A 104 -8.91 0.34 13.41
C TYR A 104 -9.59 -0.67 14.34
N TYR A 105 -10.89 -0.92 14.15
CA TYR A 105 -11.68 -1.80 15.00
C TYR A 105 -11.79 -3.23 14.43
N TYR A 106 -11.21 -3.50 13.25
CA TYR A 106 -11.29 -4.82 12.60
C TYR A 106 -9.91 -5.43 12.43
N LEU A 107 -9.71 -6.60 13.03
CA LEU A 107 -8.56 -7.45 12.74
C LEU A 107 -8.79 -8.22 11.43
N SER A 108 -7.71 -8.45 10.67
CA SER A 108 -7.77 -9.33 9.51
C SER A 108 -8.10 -10.76 9.97
N LYS A 109 -9.15 -11.35 9.40
CA LYS A 109 -9.56 -12.74 9.64
C LYS A 109 -9.22 -13.63 8.43
N HIS A 110 -8.02 -13.50 7.87
CA HIS A 110 -7.62 -14.26 6.69
C HIS A 110 -6.33 -15.05 6.92
N CYS A 111 -6.25 -16.22 6.29
CA CYS A 111 -5.06 -17.06 6.32
C CYS A 111 -3.90 -16.37 5.60
N ILE A 112 -2.75 -16.27 6.26
CA ILE A 112 -1.54 -15.66 5.68
C ILE A 112 -1.03 -16.41 4.44
N LEU A 113 -1.42 -17.68 4.21
CA LEU A 113 -0.95 -18.49 3.08
C LEU A 113 -1.88 -18.46 1.88
N CYS A 114 -3.17 -18.75 2.07
CA CYS A 114 -4.13 -18.89 0.97
C CYS A 114 -5.17 -17.76 0.89
N GLY A 115 -5.24 -16.86 1.88
CA GLY A 115 -6.21 -15.75 1.90
C GLY A 115 -7.62 -16.14 2.33
N GLU A 116 -7.91 -17.42 2.58
CA GLU A 116 -9.23 -17.87 3.07
C GLU A 116 -9.55 -17.36 4.47
N LEU A 117 -10.84 -17.21 4.78
CA LEU A 117 -11.29 -16.80 6.10
C LEU A 117 -10.86 -17.79 7.19
N VAL A 118 -10.40 -17.25 8.30
CA VAL A 118 -9.97 -18.01 9.49
C VAL A 118 -10.83 -17.64 10.69
N GLN A 119 -11.01 -18.60 11.59
CA GLN A 119 -11.79 -18.43 12.80
C GLN A 119 -10.96 -17.69 13.86
N ALA A 120 -11.61 -16.77 14.57
CA ALA A 120 -11.04 -16.03 15.70
C ALA A 120 -9.68 -15.36 15.38
N SER A 121 -8.66 -15.59 16.20
CA SER A 121 -7.31 -15.01 16.12
C SER A 121 -6.29 -15.90 15.40
N ALA A 122 -6.74 -16.98 14.72
CA ALA A 122 -5.82 -17.83 13.97
C ALA A 122 -5.26 -17.09 12.76
N HIS A 123 -3.98 -17.29 12.45
CA HIS A 123 -3.33 -16.71 11.26
C HIS A 123 -3.26 -17.68 10.07
N ILE A 124 -3.46 -18.98 10.31
CA ILE A 124 -3.38 -20.04 9.29
C ILE A 124 -4.66 -20.86 9.36
N CYS A 125 -5.28 -21.15 8.20
CA CYS A 125 -6.48 -21.99 8.16
C CYS A 125 -6.14 -23.47 8.36
N ASN A 126 -7.12 -24.26 8.80
CA ASN A 126 -6.94 -25.70 9.05
C ASN A 126 -6.44 -26.46 7.80
N GLN A 127 -6.85 -26.05 6.60
CA GLN A 127 -6.41 -26.69 5.35
C GLN A 127 -4.91 -26.47 5.10
N CYS A 128 -4.41 -25.26 5.34
CA CYS A 128 -2.99 -24.96 5.22
C CYS A 128 -2.19 -25.64 6.34
N LEU A 129 -2.73 -25.66 7.57
CA LEU A 129 -2.08 -26.31 8.70
C LEU A 129 -1.88 -27.82 8.49
N ARG A 130 -2.85 -28.50 7.84
CA ARG A 130 -2.73 -29.92 7.45
C ARG A 130 -1.58 -30.17 6.47
N LYS A 131 -1.19 -29.18 5.68
CA LYS A 131 -0.02 -29.24 4.77
C LYS A 131 1.27 -28.81 5.48
N GLY A 132 1.45 -29.23 6.74
CA GLY A 132 2.46 -28.72 7.68
C GLY A 132 3.80 -28.35 7.06
N ALA A 133 4.51 -29.31 6.46
CA ALA A 133 5.82 -29.06 5.84
C ALA A 133 5.80 -27.98 4.75
N SER A 134 4.77 -27.98 3.88
CA SER A 134 4.61 -26.99 2.82
C SER A 134 4.24 -25.62 3.38
N ALA A 135 3.37 -25.57 4.40
CA ALA A 135 3.00 -24.32 5.07
C ALA A 135 4.21 -23.69 5.78
N THR A 136 4.99 -24.49 6.52
CA THR A 136 6.21 -24.05 7.19
C THR A 136 7.25 -23.55 6.18
N ALA A 137 7.50 -24.30 5.11
CA ALA A 137 8.42 -23.88 4.05
C ALA A 137 7.97 -22.57 3.37
N ALA A 138 6.67 -22.39 3.14
CA ALA A 138 6.13 -21.16 2.56
C ALA A 138 6.30 -19.94 3.49
N VAL A 139 6.04 -20.10 4.79
CA VAL A 139 6.25 -19.02 5.77
C VAL A 139 7.74 -18.68 5.88
N ILE A 140 8.60 -19.68 6.07
CA ILE A 140 10.06 -19.48 6.17
C ILE A 140 10.61 -18.84 4.89
N GLY A 141 10.19 -19.30 3.72
CA GLY A 141 10.61 -18.75 2.44
C GLY A 141 10.21 -17.28 2.27
N ARG A 142 8.98 -16.91 2.67
CA ARG A 142 8.51 -15.52 2.64
C ARG A 142 9.28 -14.64 3.64
N THR A 143 9.48 -15.11 4.87
CA THR A 143 10.26 -14.39 5.88
C THR A 143 11.71 -14.19 5.43
N SER A 144 12.37 -15.24 4.96
CA SER A 144 13.75 -15.17 4.47
C SER A 144 13.90 -14.21 3.29
N LYS A 145 12.92 -14.15 2.39
CA LYS A 145 12.90 -13.17 1.29
C LYS A 145 12.85 -11.74 1.82
N LEU A 146 11.91 -11.45 2.74
CA LEU A 146 11.76 -10.11 3.33
C LEU A 146 13.00 -9.69 4.11
N GLU A 147 13.60 -10.60 4.88
CA GLU A 147 14.85 -10.35 5.62
C GLU A 147 16.00 -10.01 4.67
N LYS A 148 16.16 -10.76 3.58
CA LYS A 148 17.18 -10.49 2.56
C LYS A 148 16.97 -9.14 1.88
N GLU A 149 15.73 -8.80 1.52
CA GLU A 149 15.40 -7.51 0.92
C GLU A 149 15.70 -6.35 1.89
N MET A 150 15.33 -6.49 3.17
CA MET A 150 15.65 -5.52 4.21
C MET A 150 17.16 -5.36 4.41
N GLN A 151 17.90 -6.46 4.51
CA GLN A 151 19.36 -6.45 4.66
C GLN A 151 20.05 -5.81 3.46
N HIS A 152 19.55 -6.08 2.25
CA HIS A 152 20.04 -5.49 1.02
C HIS A 152 19.85 -3.97 1.03
N LEU A 153 18.65 -3.49 1.35
CA LEU A 153 18.37 -2.05 1.47
C LEU A 153 19.24 -1.39 2.55
N ALA A 154 19.38 -2.03 3.71
CA ALA A 154 20.24 -1.52 4.78
C ALA A 154 21.71 -1.46 4.38
N ALA A 155 22.20 -2.43 3.59
CA ALA A 155 23.56 -2.42 3.05
C ALA A 155 23.78 -1.25 2.08
N ILE A 156 22.82 -0.97 1.18
CA ILE A 156 22.90 0.20 0.28
C ILE A 156 23.00 1.50 1.10
N CYS A 157 22.21 1.62 2.17
CA CYS A 157 22.27 2.79 3.05
C CYS A 157 23.62 2.92 3.77
N ARG A 158 24.19 1.82 4.28
CA ARG A 158 25.52 1.84 4.92
C ARG A 158 26.61 2.22 3.93
N HIS A 159 26.56 1.64 2.72
CA HIS A 159 27.50 1.95 1.65
C HIS A 159 27.46 3.45 1.28
N CYS A 160 26.28 3.99 1.03
CA CYS A 160 26.10 5.41 0.70
C CYS A 160 26.47 6.33 1.88
N GLY A 161 26.19 5.90 3.11
CA GLY A 161 26.47 6.64 4.33
C GLY A 161 27.92 6.59 4.81
N GLY A 162 28.80 5.85 4.11
CA GLY A 162 30.20 5.67 4.50
C GLY A 162 30.40 4.81 5.76
N GLY A 163 29.45 3.93 6.06
CA GLY A 163 29.53 2.97 7.17
C GLY A 163 30.15 1.62 6.80
N ASP A 164 30.67 1.50 5.57
CA ASP A 164 31.44 0.35 5.06
C ASP A 164 32.92 0.72 4.95
#